data_AF-A0A2L2YPI1-F1
#
_entry.id   AF-A0A2L2YPI1-F1
#
_cell.length_a   1.000
_cell.length_b   1.000
_cell.length_c   1.000
_cell.angle_alpha   90.00
_cell.angle_beta   90.00
_cell.angle_gamma   90.00
#
_symmetry.space_group_name_H-M   'P 1'
#
loop_
_entity.id
_entity.type
_entity.pdbx_description
1 polymer ?
#
loop_
_entity_poly.entity_id
_entity_poly.type
_entity_poly.pdbx_seq_one_letter_code
_entity_poly.pdbx_strand_id
1 'polypeptide(L)'
;TPIFLESVFQESLTYDREMDYKTYLDFVLALENRKEPQALQYFFRLLDIEQKNYLSVFDFNYFFRAIQEQMRAHGQEPVLFEDVKDEIFDMIKPADPLKVTLQDLILSGQGDTVVSILIDLNGFWTYENREVLVAESNDEADV
;
A
#
# COMPACT_ATOMS: atom_id res chain seq x y z
N THR A 1 8.48 1.95 2.98
CA THR A 1 8.99 3.27 3.39
C THR A 1 9.34 3.23 4.88
N PRO A 2 10.15 4.16 5.41
CA PRO A 2 10.43 4.22 6.85
C PRO A 2 9.17 4.33 7.71
N ILE A 3 8.20 5.16 7.30
CA ILE A 3 6.91 5.33 7.97
C ILE A 3 6.10 4.02 8.03
N PHE A 4 6.12 3.23 6.95
CA PHE A 4 5.49 1.91 6.98
C PHE A 4 6.17 0.97 7.97
N LEU A 5 7.51 0.94 8.01
CA LEU A 5 8.22 0.12 8.99
C LEU A 5 7.94 0.58 10.43
N GLU A 6 7.85 1.88 10.69
CA GLU A 6 7.44 2.38 12.01
C GLU A 6 6.06 1.84 12.41
N SER A 7 5.10 1.84 11.49
CA SER A 7 3.76 1.28 11.74
C SER A 7 3.81 -0.23 12.01
N VAL A 8 4.65 -0.98 11.27
CA VAL A 8 4.90 -2.41 11.53
C VAL A 8 5.41 -2.62 12.96
N PHE A 9 6.43 -1.87 13.38
CA PHE A 9 7.03 -2.03 14.71
C PHE A 9 6.12 -1.52 15.85
N GLN A 10 5.24 -0.56 15.58
CA GLN A 10 4.27 -0.05 16.54
C GLN A 10 3.15 -1.05 16.82
N GLU A 11 2.64 -1.72 15.78
CA GLU A 11 1.56 -2.71 15.90
C GLU A 11 2.06 -4.14 16.20
N SER A 12 3.38 -4.36 16.13
CA SER A 12 4.02 -5.64 16.44
C SER A 12 4.36 -5.75 17.92
N LEU A 13 4.27 -6.98 18.44
CA LEU A 13 4.88 -7.29 19.73
C LEU A 13 6.41 -7.25 19.57
N THR A 14 7.06 -6.37 20.32
CA THR A 14 8.51 -6.21 20.28
C THR A 14 9.12 -6.41 21.66
N TYR A 15 10.34 -6.96 21.68
CA TYR A 15 11.16 -7.13 22.88
C TYR A 15 12.47 -6.39 22.63
N ASP A 16 12.75 -5.36 23.43
CA ASP A 16 13.91 -4.48 23.22
C ASP A 16 14.01 -3.88 21.79
N ARG A 17 12.85 -3.56 21.20
CA ARG A 17 12.69 -3.07 19.80
C ARG A 17 13.03 -4.11 18.73
N GLU A 18 13.15 -5.37 19.10
CA GLU A 18 13.32 -6.48 18.16
C GLU A 18 12.00 -7.26 18.04
N MET A 19 11.74 -7.73 16.82
CA MET A 19 10.59 -8.56 16.50
C MET A 19 10.94 -10.03 16.72
N ASP A 20 10.03 -10.80 17.30
CA ASP A 20 10.25 -12.25 17.41
C ASP A 20 10.12 -12.96 16.04
N TYR A 21 10.59 -14.21 15.97
CA TYR A 21 10.56 -14.96 14.72
C TYR A 21 9.14 -15.18 14.18
N LYS A 22 8.15 -15.34 15.07
CA LYS A 22 6.77 -15.57 14.65
C LYS A 22 6.19 -14.33 13.97
N THR A 23 6.33 -13.16 14.58
CA THR A 23 5.85 -11.90 14.03
C THR A 23 6.56 -11.58 12.72
N TYR A 24 7.87 -11.86 12.63
CA TYR A 24 8.61 -11.72 11.38
C TYR A 24 8.07 -12.65 10.28
N LEU A 25 7.80 -13.91 10.61
CA LEU A 25 7.24 -14.87 9.67
C LEU A 25 5.84 -14.44 9.20
N ASP A 26 4.98 -13.98 10.11
CA ASP A 26 3.64 -13.48 9.76
C ASP A 26 3.74 -12.26 8.82
N PHE A 27 4.70 -11.35 9.07
CA PHE A 27 4.99 -10.20 8.20
C PHE A 27 5.45 -10.62 6.79
N VAL A 28 6.43 -11.53 6.70
CA VAL A 28 6.94 -12.01 5.41
C VAL A 28 5.84 -12.73 4.62
N LEU A 29 5.07 -13.61 5.27
CA LEU A 29 3.96 -14.31 4.61
C LEU A 29 2.91 -13.34 4.07
N ALA A 30 2.60 -12.27 4.81
CA ALA A 30 1.69 -11.23 4.34
C ALA A 30 2.26 -10.50 3.11
N LEU A 31 3.55 -10.15 3.12
CA LEU A 31 4.21 -9.47 1.99
C LEU A 31 4.23 -10.32 0.71
N GLU A 32 4.49 -11.62 0.84
CA GLU A 32 4.54 -12.56 -0.28
C GLU A 32 3.14 -12.84 -0.87
N ASN A 33 2.10 -12.82 -0.03
CA ASN A 33 0.75 -13.22 -0.41
C ASN A 33 -0.25 -12.04 -0.33
N ARG A 34 0.18 -10.83 -0.71
CA ARG A 34 -0.60 -9.58 -0.60
C ARG A 34 -2.02 -9.62 -1.17
N LYS A 35 -2.29 -10.50 -2.15
CA LYS A 35 -3.62 -10.69 -2.76
C LYS A 35 -4.61 -11.42 -1.86
N GLU A 36 -4.11 -12.18 -0.88
CA GLU A 36 -4.95 -12.98 0.00
C GLU A 36 -5.68 -12.08 1.02
N PRO A 37 -6.96 -12.35 1.33
CA PRO A 37 -7.72 -11.57 2.30
C PRO A 37 -7.06 -11.44 3.68
N GLN A 38 -6.35 -12.47 4.13
CA GLN A 38 -5.63 -12.50 5.40
C GLN A 38 -4.43 -11.55 5.39
N ALA A 39 -3.72 -11.45 4.25
CA ALA A 39 -2.64 -10.49 4.08
C ALA A 39 -3.20 -9.06 4.01
N LEU A 40 -4.29 -8.84 3.28
CA LEU A 40 -4.97 -7.54 3.25
C LEU A 40 -5.43 -7.12 4.65
N GLN A 41 -5.98 -8.04 5.45
CA GLN A 41 -6.32 -7.77 6.84
C GLN A 41 -5.11 -7.37 7.68
N TYR A 42 -3.97 -8.03 7.47
CA TYR A 42 -2.71 -7.70 8.14
C TYR A 42 -2.29 -6.26 7.82
N PHE A 43 -2.21 -5.90 6.53
CA PHE A 43 -1.82 -4.54 6.12
C PHE A 43 -2.84 -3.49 6.51
N PHE A 44 -4.14 -3.80 6.46
CA PHE A 44 -5.18 -2.86 6.85
C PHE A 44 -5.02 -2.38 8.29
N ARG A 45 -4.68 -3.27 9.21
CA ARG A 45 -4.38 -2.88 10.61
C ARG A 45 -3.18 -1.96 10.71
N LEU A 46 -2.15 -2.17 9.89
CA LEU A 46 -0.96 -1.32 9.88
C LEU A 46 -1.22 0.06 9.25
N LEU A 47 -2.17 0.12 8.31
CA LEU A 47 -2.51 1.35 7.59
C LEU A 47 -3.56 2.21 8.32
N ASP A 48 -4.38 1.62 9.18
CA ASP A 48 -5.40 2.33 9.98
C ASP A 48 -4.76 3.00 11.21
N ILE A 49 -4.06 4.12 10.97
CA ILE A 49 -3.32 4.87 12.00
C ILE A 49 -4.25 5.35 13.12
N GLU A 50 -5.46 5.74 12.77
CA GLU A 50 -6.45 6.25 13.75
C GLU A 50 -7.27 5.14 14.43
N GLN A 51 -7.06 3.87 14.07
CA GLN A 51 -7.75 2.68 14.60
C GLN A 51 -9.28 2.78 14.54
N LYS A 52 -9.82 3.31 13.43
CA LYS A 52 -11.27 3.53 13.25
C LYS A 52 -11.98 2.38 12.53
N ASN A 53 -11.24 1.35 12.12
CA ASN A 53 -11.66 0.26 11.23
C ASN A 53 -12.02 0.73 9.81
N TYR A 54 -11.48 1.87 9.37
CA TYR A 54 -11.54 2.36 8.00
C TYR A 54 -10.34 3.27 7.73
N LEU A 55 -9.84 3.25 6.49
CA LEU A 55 -8.83 4.19 6.03
C LEU A 55 -9.52 5.45 5.54
N SER A 56 -9.12 6.57 6.11
CA SER A 56 -9.52 7.92 5.72
C SER A 56 -8.49 8.53 4.78
N VAL A 57 -8.85 9.65 4.15
CA VAL A 57 -7.91 10.45 3.34
C VAL A 57 -6.64 10.82 4.12
N PHE A 58 -6.73 10.99 5.44
CA PHE A 58 -5.58 11.25 6.28
C PHE A 58 -4.60 10.07 6.27
N ASP A 59 -5.09 8.83 6.42
CA ASP A 59 -4.26 7.63 6.44
C ASP A 59 -3.51 7.46 5.11
N PHE A 60 -4.22 7.61 3.98
CA PHE A 60 -3.60 7.56 2.64
C PHE A 60 -2.51 8.63 2.48
N ASN A 61 -2.79 9.88 2.85
CA ASN A 61 -1.81 10.99 2.74
C ASN A 61 -0.60 10.77 3.65
N TYR A 62 -0.83 10.23 4.85
CA TYR A 62 0.22 9.97 5.83
C TYR A 62 1.30 9.05 5.26
N PHE A 63 0.91 7.91 4.68
CA PHE A 63 1.86 6.99 4.04
C PHE A 63 2.42 7.55 2.73
N PHE A 64 1.58 8.18 1.91
CA PHE A 64 2.01 8.66 0.59
C PHE A 64 3.06 9.79 0.67
N ARG A 65 3.05 10.61 1.72
CA ARG A 65 4.11 11.60 1.97
C ARG A 65 5.50 10.98 2.06
N ALA A 66 5.61 9.77 2.63
CA ALA A 66 6.88 9.06 2.69
C ALA A 66 7.34 8.61 1.30
N ILE A 67 6.41 8.21 0.43
CA ILE A 67 6.68 7.89 -0.97
C ILE A 67 7.19 9.13 -1.71
N GLN A 68 6.47 10.26 -1.60
CA GLN A 68 6.89 11.53 -2.22
C GLN A 68 8.27 11.98 -1.76
N GLU A 69 8.60 11.80 -0.48
CA GLU A 69 9.94 12.14 0.02
C GLU A 69 11.03 11.25 -0.59
N GLN A 70 10.76 9.95 -0.72
CA GLN A 70 11.69 9.07 -1.41
C GLN A 70 11.81 9.39 -2.90
N MET A 71 10.74 9.83 -3.58
CA MET A 71 10.81 10.32 -4.96
C MET A 71 11.77 11.51 -5.08
N ARG A 72 11.65 12.51 -4.20
CA ARG A 72 12.56 13.67 -4.16
C ARG A 72 14.01 13.25 -3.93
N ALA A 73 14.23 12.29 -3.03
CA ALA A 73 15.56 11.75 -2.76
C ALA A 73 16.19 11.05 -3.98
N HIS A 74 15.37 10.52 -4.89
CA HIS A 74 15.80 9.94 -6.18
C HIS A 74 15.79 10.97 -7.34
N GLY A 75 15.61 12.26 -7.04
CA GLY A 75 15.63 13.34 -8.03
C GLY A 75 14.41 13.40 -8.94
N GLN A 76 13.29 12.78 -8.55
CA GLN A 76 12.02 12.82 -9.30
C GLN A 76 11.08 13.87 -8.71
N GLU A 77 10.29 14.51 -9.58
CA GLU A 77 9.21 15.39 -9.14
C GLU A 77 8.10 14.52 -8.51
N PRO A 78 7.66 14.83 -7.28
CA PRO A 78 6.63 14.05 -6.61
C PRO A 78 5.26 14.20 -7.28
N VAL A 79 4.54 13.09 -7.44
CA VAL A 79 3.14 13.11 -7.90
C VAL A 79 2.25 13.75 -6.85
N LEU A 80 1.22 14.47 -7.28
CA LEU A 80 0.26 15.09 -6.37
C LEU A 80 -0.56 14.01 -5.67
N PHE A 81 -0.75 14.17 -4.35
CA PHE A 81 -1.55 13.22 -3.58
C PHE A 81 -3.00 13.14 -4.06
N GLU A 82 -3.58 14.26 -4.50
CA GLU A 82 -4.97 14.29 -4.96
C GLU A 82 -5.19 13.39 -6.19
N ASP A 83 -4.25 13.37 -7.14
CA ASP A 83 -4.33 12.52 -8.33
C ASP A 83 -4.28 11.03 -7.94
N VAL A 84 -3.31 10.65 -7.09
CA VAL A 84 -3.18 9.27 -6.61
C VAL A 84 -4.37 8.85 -5.75
N LYS A 85 -4.90 9.76 -4.93
CA LYS A 85 -6.12 9.53 -4.15
C LYS A 85 -7.30 9.26 -5.06
N ASP A 86 -7.53 10.09 -6.08
CA ASP A 86 -8.63 9.90 -7.02
C ASP A 86 -8.50 8.54 -7.73
N GLU A 87 -7.31 8.17 -8.21
CA GLU A 87 -7.07 6.86 -8.82
C GLU A 87 -7.34 5.69 -7.86
N ILE A 88 -6.85 5.76 -6.62
CA ILE A 88 -7.10 4.73 -5.61
C ILE A 88 -8.60 4.58 -5.33
N PHE A 89 -9.32 5.70 -5.20
CA PHE A 89 -10.75 5.67 -4.90
C PHE A 89 -11.58 5.18 -6.09
N ASP A 90 -11.15 5.47 -7.31
CA ASP A 90 -11.76 4.94 -8.53
C ASP A 90 -11.51 3.43 -8.70
N MET A 91 -10.37 2.91 -8.25
CA MET A 91 -10.08 1.48 -8.22
C MET A 91 -10.91 0.74 -7.17
N ILE A 92 -10.99 1.28 -5.95
CA ILE A 92 -11.65 0.63 -4.81
C ILE A 92 -13.18 0.74 -4.91
N LYS A 93 -13.69 1.89 -5.34
CA LYS A 93 -15.12 2.26 -5.33
C LYS A 93 -15.79 1.98 -3.98
N PRO A 94 -15.29 2.60 -2.89
CA PRO A 94 -15.79 2.32 -1.55
C PRO A 94 -17.28 2.66 -1.42
N ALA A 95 -17.98 1.92 -0.56
CA ALA A 95 -19.40 2.16 -0.31
C ALA A 95 -19.66 3.55 0.30
N ASP A 96 -18.73 4.05 1.13
CA ASP A 96 -18.72 5.42 1.66
C ASP A 96 -17.54 6.18 1.01
N PRO A 97 -17.78 7.30 0.29
CA PRO A 97 -16.73 8.04 -0.40
C PRO A 97 -15.62 8.60 0.50
N LEU A 98 -15.79 8.59 1.82
CA LEU A 98 -14.81 9.10 2.77
C LEU A 98 -14.14 7.99 3.60
N LYS A 99 -14.54 6.72 3.41
CA LYS A 99 -14.10 5.60 4.24
C LYS A 99 -13.86 4.37 3.40
N VAL A 100 -12.61 3.93 3.35
CA VAL A 100 -12.23 2.66 2.75
C VAL A 100 -12.16 1.60 3.86
N THR A 101 -13.06 0.63 3.85
CA THR A 101 -13.02 -0.50 4.79
C THR A 101 -12.19 -1.66 4.25
N LEU A 102 -11.83 -2.61 5.11
CA LEU A 102 -11.19 -3.86 4.67
C LEU A 102 -12.06 -4.61 3.64
N GLN A 103 -13.38 -4.56 3.81
CA GLN A 103 -14.30 -5.22 2.89
C GLN A 103 -14.24 -4.57 1.50
N ASP A 104 -14.13 -3.23 1.41
CA ASP A 104 -13.98 -2.52 0.14
C ASP A 104 -12.67 -2.93 -0.57
N LEU A 105 -11.55 -3.00 0.17
CA LEU A 105 -10.26 -3.45 -0.38
C LEU A 105 -10.32 -4.88 -0.91
N ILE A 106 -10.96 -5.80 -0.20
CA ILE A 106 -11.10 -7.19 -0.63
C ILE A 106 -12.00 -7.29 -1.86
N LEU A 107 -13.18 -6.65 -1.84
CA LEU A 107 -14.16 -6.77 -2.93
C LEU A 107 -13.75 -6.07 -4.22
N SER A 108 -12.94 -5.00 -4.13
CA SER A 108 -12.42 -4.32 -5.32
C SER A 108 -11.47 -5.20 -6.14
N GLY A 109 -10.84 -6.20 -5.52
CA GLY A 109 -9.78 -7.01 -6.14
C GLY A 109 -8.51 -6.22 -6.44
N GLN A 110 -8.37 -5.00 -5.90
CA GLN A 110 -7.21 -4.11 -6.09
C GLN A 110 -6.47 -3.82 -4.78
N GLY A 111 -6.82 -4.50 -3.69
CA GLY A 111 -6.24 -4.26 -2.38
C GLY A 111 -4.72 -4.42 -2.34
N ASP A 112 -4.15 -5.38 -3.08
CA ASP A 112 -2.70 -5.58 -3.16
C ASP A 112 -1.99 -4.43 -3.87
N THR A 113 -2.58 -3.92 -4.96
CA THR A 113 -2.10 -2.72 -5.67
C THR A 113 -2.08 -1.51 -4.74
N VAL A 114 -3.20 -1.26 -4.03
CA VAL A 114 -3.34 -0.14 -3.10
C VAL A 114 -2.33 -0.23 -1.97
N VAL A 115 -2.17 -1.42 -1.35
CA VAL A 115 -1.15 -1.64 -0.32
C VAL A 115 0.24 -1.36 -0.88
N SER A 116 0.55 -1.85 -2.09
CA SER A 116 1.87 -1.67 -2.73
C SER A 116 2.22 -0.21 -2.94
N ILE A 117 1.26 0.59 -3.41
CA ILE A 117 1.42 2.04 -3.60
C ILE A 117 1.79 2.74 -2.29
N LEU A 118 1.14 2.35 -1.18
CA LEU A 118 1.30 3.06 0.10
C LEU A 118 2.57 2.66 0.87
N ILE A 119 3.01 1.41 0.73
CA ILE A 119 4.08 0.88 1.60
C ILE A 119 5.46 0.90 0.96
N ASP A 120 5.58 0.99 -0.37
CA ASP A 120 6.85 0.82 -1.08
C ASP A 120 6.96 1.70 -2.34
N LEU A 121 8.12 2.35 -2.50
CA LEU A 121 8.38 3.22 -3.66
C LEU A 121 8.45 2.43 -4.97
N ASN A 122 9.05 1.23 -4.95
CA ASN A 122 9.10 0.40 -6.16
C ASN A 122 7.69 -0.11 -6.52
N GLY A 123 6.89 -0.46 -5.52
CA GLY A 123 5.46 -0.74 -5.67
C GLY A 123 4.71 0.41 -6.34
N PHE A 124 4.92 1.65 -5.87
CA PHE A 124 4.37 2.84 -6.51
C PHE A 124 4.87 3.03 -7.95
N TRP A 125 6.18 2.96 -8.21
CA TRP A 125 6.71 3.12 -9.57
C TRP A 125 6.22 2.05 -10.55
N THR A 126 6.03 0.82 -10.07
CA THR A 126 5.46 -0.26 -10.89
C THR A 126 4.03 0.08 -11.30
N TYR A 127 3.26 0.67 -10.38
CA TYR A 127 1.91 1.14 -10.66
C TYR A 127 1.88 2.33 -11.62
N GLU A 128 2.73 3.34 -11.42
CA GLU A 128 2.80 4.53 -12.30
C GLU A 128 3.19 4.16 -13.73
N ASN A 129 4.11 3.20 -13.90
CA ASN A 129 4.59 2.76 -15.22
C ASN A 129 3.79 1.58 -15.80
N ARG A 130 2.65 1.21 -15.19
CA ARG A 130 1.88 0.02 -15.57
C ARG A 130 1.49 -0.02 -17.04
N GLU A 131 1.18 1.12 -17.65
CA GLU A 131 0.76 1.18 -19.06
C GLU A 131 1.92 0.87 -20.01
N VAL A 132 3.13 1.34 -19.69
CA VAL A 132 4.35 1.05 -20.47
C VAL A 132 4.70 -0.44 -20.39
N LEU A 133 4.65 -1.00 -19.18
CA LEU A 133 4.93 -2.42 -18.95
C LEU A 133 3.94 -3.34 -19.70
N VAL A 134 2.66 -2.96 -19.77
CA VAL A 134 1.65 -3.70 -20.53
C VAL A 134 1.93 -3.61 -22.03
N ALA A 135 2.34 -2.45 -22.54
CA ALA A 135 2.69 -2.28 -23.95
C ALA A 135 3.89 -3.16 -24.35
N GLU A 136 4.97 -3.17 -23.55
CA GLU A 136 6.15 -4.00 -23.79
C GLU A 136 5.80 -5.50 -23.77
N SER A 137 4.93 -5.95 -22.87
CA SER A 137 4.52 -7.36 -22.79
C SER A 137 3.70 -7.83 -23.99
N ASN A 138 2.90 -6.94 -24.60
CA ASN A 138 2.15 -7.27 -25.81
C ASN A 138 3.08 -7.33 -27.03
N ASP A 139 4.07 -6.43 -27.10
CA ASP A 139 5.06 -6.46 -28.18
C ASP A 139 5.92 -7.72 -28.16
N GLU A 140 6.24 -8.30 -26.99
CA GLU A 140 6.96 -9.58 -26.87
C GLU A 140 6.10 -10.81 -27.21
N ALA A 141 4.79 -10.75 -27.00
CA ALA A 141 3.88 -11.86 -27.29
C ALA A 141 3.55 -12.02 -28.79
N ASP A 142 3.78 -10.96 -29.58
CA ASP A 142 3.54 -10.91 -31.03
C ASP A 142 4.80 -11.22 -31.88
N VAL A 143 5.90 -11.71 -31.28
CA VAL A 143 7.15 -12.11 -31.97
C VAL A 143 7.36 -13.63 -32.00
#